data_AF-A0A7C3V582-F1
#
_entry.id   AF-A0A7C3V582-F1
#
_cell.length_a   1.000
_cell.length_b   1.000
_cell.length_c   1.000
_cell.angle_alpha   90.00
_cell.angle_beta   90.00
_cell.angle_gamma   90.00
#
_symmetry.space_group_name_H-M   'P 1'
#
loop_
_entity.id
_entity.type
_entity.pdbx_description
1 polymer ?
#
loop_
_entity_poly.entity_id
_entity_poly.type
_entity_poly.pdbx_seq_one_letter_code
_entity_poly.pdbx_strand_id
1 'polypeptide(L)'
;MMRILGLVGLVLMMLVWLPSPIASAETGGQPDLMDLLVKSYDLLEAGKMTEAKKVYESILQKYPDNPLALNNLGAIYVREKDYQQALAYLERAREKAPGYKVLVNRVCDVDGVCLAFRPGAVEYGDRDLKPLISLNIELVKAKLAEGKQGQ
;
A
#
# COMPACT_ATOMS: atom_id res chain seq x y z
N MET A 1 66.37 -51.71 -10.63
CA MET A 1 66.68 -50.54 -11.47
C MET A 1 65.36 -49.90 -11.87
N MET A 2 65.30 -48.56 -11.75
CA MET A 2 64.28 -47.63 -12.24
C MET A 2 62.91 -47.54 -11.53
N ARG A 3 62.67 -46.31 -11.05
CA ARG A 3 61.51 -45.72 -10.38
C ARG A 3 60.34 -45.52 -11.35
N ILE A 4 59.10 -45.54 -10.87
CA ILE A 4 58.12 -44.48 -11.14
C ILE A 4 57.30 -44.23 -9.87
N LEU A 5 57.45 -43.00 -9.36
CA LEU A 5 56.70 -42.42 -8.25
C LEU A 5 55.37 -41.92 -8.83
N GLY A 6 54.24 -42.52 -8.41
CA GLY A 6 52.90 -42.14 -8.83
C GLY A 6 52.22 -41.26 -7.78
N LEU A 7 51.95 -40.02 -8.19
CA LEU A 7 51.40 -38.88 -7.46
C LEU A 7 50.19 -39.15 -6.54
N VAL A 8 50.24 -38.42 -5.42
CA VAL A 8 49.14 -37.99 -4.55
C VAL A 8 47.96 -37.48 -5.38
N GLY A 9 46.76 -37.98 -5.09
CA GLY A 9 45.50 -37.52 -5.68
C GLY A 9 44.39 -37.49 -4.62
N LEU A 10 44.53 -36.59 -3.65
CA LEU A 10 43.48 -36.23 -2.71
C LEU A 10 42.58 -35.22 -3.44
N VAL A 11 41.37 -35.61 -3.85
CA VAL A 11 40.31 -34.66 -4.15
C VAL A 11 39.08 -35.05 -3.36
N LEU A 12 38.95 -34.35 -2.23
CA LEU A 12 37.76 -34.25 -1.40
C LEU A 12 36.54 -33.86 -2.24
N MET A 13 35.39 -34.36 -1.79
CA MET A 13 34.03 -33.85 -2.02
C MET A 13 33.98 -32.40 -2.53
N MET A 14 33.43 -32.23 -3.73
CA MET A 14 32.63 -31.04 -4.03
C MET A 14 31.26 -31.54 -4.47
N LEU A 15 30.36 -31.68 -3.50
CA LEU A 15 28.93 -31.57 -3.77
C LEU A 15 28.73 -30.18 -4.35
N VAL A 16 28.64 -30.09 -5.67
CA VAL A 16 28.25 -28.86 -6.35
C VAL A 16 26.80 -28.61 -5.97
N TRP A 17 26.60 -27.79 -4.94
CA TRP A 17 25.30 -27.21 -4.63
C TRP A 17 25.02 -26.20 -5.74
N LEU A 18 24.40 -26.65 -6.82
CA LEU A 18 23.85 -25.74 -7.83
C LEU A 18 22.74 -24.95 -7.13
N PRO A 19 22.85 -23.61 -7.01
CA PRO A 19 21.67 -22.84 -6.64
C PRO A 19 20.63 -23.08 -7.73
N SER A 20 19.45 -23.56 -7.33
CA SER A 20 18.31 -23.69 -8.23
C SER A 20 18.12 -22.38 -9.00
N PRO A 21 17.82 -22.39 -10.31
CA PRO A 21 17.50 -21.16 -11.00
C PRO A 21 16.32 -20.53 -10.29
N ILE A 22 16.53 -19.32 -9.76
CA ILE A 22 15.45 -18.48 -9.24
C ILE A 22 14.58 -18.20 -10.45
N ALA A 23 13.48 -18.93 -10.59
CA ALA A 23 12.49 -18.64 -11.60
C ALA A 23 11.98 -17.22 -11.31
N SER A 24 12.38 -16.26 -12.14
CA SER A 24 11.77 -14.94 -12.17
C SER A 24 10.28 -15.14 -12.41
N ALA A 25 9.47 -14.84 -11.40
CA ALA A 25 8.03 -14.94 -11.49
C ALA A 25 7.53 -13.90 -12.50
N GLU A 26 7.36 -14.31 -13.75
CA GLU A 26 6.56 -13.56 -14.72
C GLU A 26 5.09 -13.73 -14.33
N THR A 27 4.53 -12.76 -13.60
CA THR A 27 3.13 -12.80 -13.16
C THR A 27 2.22 -12.36 -14.31
N GLY A 28 1.80 -13.33 -15.12
CA GLY A 28 0.66 -13.17 -16.01
C GLY A 28 -0.65 -12.99 -15.24
N GLY A 29 -1.30 -11.83 -15.42
CA GLY A 29 -2.76 -11.78 -15.58
C GLY A 29 -3.64 -11.30 -14.42
N GLN A 30 -3.11 -10.81 -13.30
CA GLN A 30 -3.88 -9.96 -12.37
C GLN A 30 -3.08 -8.69 -12.07
N PRO A 31 -3.71 -7.50 -12.08
CA PRO A 31 -3.02 -6.30 -11.62
C PRO A 31 -2.53 -6.52 -10.21
N ASP A 32 -1.27 -6.21 -9.95
CA ASP A 32 -0.73 -6.31 -8.61
C ASP A 32 -1.52 -5.38 -7.66
N LEU A 33 -1.52 -5.68 -6.36
CA LEU A 33 -2.15 -4.80 -5.37
C LEU A 33 -1.66 -3.36 -5.54
N MET A 34 -0.38 -3.15 -5.82
CA MET A 34 0.18 -1.83 -6.06
C MET A 34 -0.41 -1.17 -7.31
N ASP A 35 -0.58 -1.91 -8.41
CA ASP A 35 -1.21 -1.38 -9.63
C ASP A 35 -2.65 -0.94 -9.37
N LEU A 36 -3.41 -1.72 -8.60
CA LEU A 36 -4.78 -1.36 -8.24
C LEU A 36 -4.81 -0.12 -7.35
N LEU A 37 -3.93 -0.02 -6.35
CA LEU A 37 -3.86 1.14 -5.46
C LEU A 37 -3.47 2.40 -6.23
N VAL A 38 -2.48 2.32 -7.13
CA VAL A 38 -2.06 3.41 -8.01
C VAL A 38 -3.22 3.82 -8.93
N LYS A 39 -3.82 2.87 -9.63
CA LYS A 39 -4.95 3.13 -10.54
C LYS A 39 -6.12 3.80 -9.81
N SER A 40 -6.48 3.29 -8.63
CA SER A 40 -7.59 3.84 -7.84
C SER A 40 -7.32 5.27 -7.41
N TYR A 41 -6.07 5.58 -7.06
CA TYR A 41 -5.65 6.94 -6.74
C TYR A 41 -5.70 7.84 -7.97
N ASP A 42 -5.15 7.41 -9.11
CA ASP A 42 -5.12 8.23 -10.33
C ASP A 42 -6.56 8.54 -10.81
N LEU A 43 -7.51 7.62 -10.63
CA LEU A 43 -8.94 7.86 -10.84
C LEU A 43 -9.51 8.91 -9.88
N LEU A 44 -9.12 8.85 -8.61
CA LEU A 44 -9.55 9.81 -7.58
C LEU A 44 -9.07 11.23 -7.91
N GLU A 45 -7.78 11.38 -8.25
CA GLU A 45 -7.16 12.66 -8.66
C GLU A 45 -7.79 13.21 -9.94
N ALA A 46 -8.20 12.34 -10.87
CA ALA A 46 -8.95 12.72 -12.06
C ALA A 46 -10.42 13.10 -11.78
N GLY A 47 -10.87 13.11 -10.52
CA GLY A 47 -12.24 13.40 -10.13
C GLY A 47 -13.24 12.27 -10.42
N LYS A 48 -12.78 11.11 -10.90
CA LYS A 48 -13.62 9.94 -11.23
C LYS A 48 -13.93 9.11 -9.98
N MET A 49 -14.57 9.74 -9.01
CA MET A 49 -14.75 9.18 -7.66
C MET A 49 -15.49 7.85 -7.65
N THR A 50 -16.55 7.71 -8.45
CA THR A 50 -17.32 6.46 -8.54
C THR A 50 -16.48 5.30 -9.06
N GLU A 51 -15.58 5.56 -10.01
CA GLU A 51 -14.66 4.53 -10.53
C GLU A 51 -13.58 4.20 -9.50
N ALA A 52 -12.98 5.21 -8.87
CA ALA A 52 -12.00 5.02 -7.80
C ALA A 52 -12.56 4.17 -6.65
N LYS A 53 -13.77 4.51 -6.18
CA LYS A 53 -14.49 3.80 -5.11
C LYS A 53 -14.66 2.33 -5.42
N LYS A 54 -15.11 1.99 -6.64
CA LYS A 54 -15.26 0.60 -7.09
C LYS A 54 -13.94 -0.17 -7.08
N VAL A 55 -12.84 0.45 -7.49
CA VAL A 55 -11.54 -0.22 -7.47
C VAL A 55 -11.07 -0.42 -6.02
N TYR A 56 -11.20 0.58 -5.15
CA TYR A 56 -10.88 0.43 -3.72
C TYR A 56 -11.73 -0.66 -3.04
N GLU A 57 -13.03 -0.71 -3.31
CA GLU A 57 -13.91 -1.77 -2.81
C GLU A 57 -13.45 -3.15 -3.31
N SER A 58 -13.02 -3.27 -4.57
CA SER A 58 -12.47 -4.53 -5.10
C SER A 58 -11.15 -4.92 -4.43
N ILE A 59 -10.30 -3.95 -4.05
CA ILE A 59 -9.08 -4.20 -3.27
C ILE A 59 -9.48 -4.73 -1.89
N LEU A 60 -10.43 -4.10 -1.21
CA LEU A 60 -10.88 -4.51 0.12
C LEU A 60 -11.65 -5.84 0.13
N GLN A 61 -12.20 -6.30 -0.99
CA GLN A 61 -12.74 -7.66 -1.09
C GLN A 61 -11.65 -8.73 -0.98
N LYS A 62 -10.45 -8.46 -1.54
CA LYS A 62 -9.31 -9.39 -1.50
C LYS A 62 -8.38 -9.16 -0.31
N TYR A 63 -8.20 -7.90 0.06
CA TYR A 63 -7.31 -7.40 1.11
C TYR A 63 -8.11 -6.54 2.08
N PRO A 64 -9.00 -7.15 2.89
CA PRO A 64 -9.98 -6.43 3.71
C PRO A 64 -9.36 -5.41 4.65
N ASP A 65 -8.14 -5.66 5.11
CA ASP A 65 -7.45 -4.83 6.09
C ASP A 65 -6.32 -3.99 5.47
N ASN A 66 -6.28 -3.79 4.15
CA ASN A 66 -5.28 -2.93 3.53
C ASN A 66 -5.45 -1.47 4.01
N PRO A 67 -4.50 -0.92 4.80
CA PRO A 67 -4.69 0.37 5.44
C PRO A 67 -4.70 1.53 4.43
N LEU A 68 -4.02 1.39 3.29
CA LEU A 68 -3.97 2.43 2.26
C LEU A 68 -5.30 2.55 1.51
N ALA A 69 -5.89 1.42 1.13
CA ALA A 69 -7.21 1.38 0.49
C ALA A 69 -8.30 1.88 1.45
N LEU A 70 -8.27 1.47 2.73
CA LEU A 70 -9.18 1.98 3.75
C LEU A 70 -9.04 3.51 3.92
N ASN A 71 -7.81 4.03 3.99
CA ASN A 71 -7.57 5.47 4.08
C ASN A 71 -8.15 6.24 2.89
N ASN A 72 -7.85 5.78 1.66
CA ASN A 72 -8.26 6.50 0.46
C ASN A 72 -9.78 6.40 0.22
N LEU A 73 -10.42 5.31 0.62
CA LEU A 73 -11.88 5.22 0.66
C LEU A 73 -12.47 6.20 1.67
N GLY A 74 -11.84 6.36 2.84
CA GLY A 74 -12.18 7.42 3.80
C GLY A 74 -12.11 8.82 3.19
N ALA A 75 -11.07 9.12 2.41
CA ALA A 75 -10.94 10.39 1.69
C ALA A 75 -12.08 10.62 0.67
N ILE A 76 -12.56 9.55 0.02
CA ILE A 76 -13.74 9.64 -0.86
C ILE A 76 -14.98 10.09 -0.09
N TYR A 77 -15.24 9.49 1.08
CA TYR A 77 -16.39 9.85 1.92
C TYR A 77 -16.31 11.28 2.46
N VAL A 78 -15.11 11.81 2.73
CA VAL A 78 -14.96 13.23 3.09
C VAL A 78 -15.39 14.14 1.94
N ARG A 79 -15.06 13.78 0.69
CA ARG A 79 -15.51 14.56 -0.49
C ARG A 79 -17.02 14.47 -0.69
N GLU A 80 -17.62 13.33 -0.34
CA GLU A 80 -19.07 13.13 -0.28
C GLU A 80 -19.73 13.87 0.91
N LYS A 81 -18.94 14.54 1.77
CA LYS A 81 -19.35 15.19 3.03
C LYS A 81 -19.94 14.21 4.06
N ASP A 82 -19.76 12.92 3.87
CA ASP A 82 -20.12 11.88 4.83
C ASP A 82 -18.94 11.64 5.79
N TYR A 83 -18.76 12.60 6.70
CA TYR A 83 -17.66 12.57 7.66
C TYR A 83 -17.77 11.41 8.66
N GLN A 84 -18.97 10.89 8.92
CA GLN A 84 -19.16 9.75 9.80
C GLN A 84 -18.58 8.49 9.18
N GLN A 85 -18.91 8.23 7.91
CA GLN A 85 -18.39 7.07 7.20
C GLN A 85 -16.90 7.21 6.91
N ALA A 86 -16.43 8.42 6.59
CA ALA A 86 -15.00 8.71 6.48
C ALA A 86 -14.24 8.33 7.76
N LEU A 87 -14.75 8.74 8.93
CA LEU A 87 -14.12 8.44 10.20
C LEU A 87 -14.08 6.92 10.46
N ALA A 88 -15.14 6.20 10.15
CA ALA A 88 -15.18 4.74 10.32
C ALA A 88 -14.08 4.04 9.49
N TYR A 89 -13.89 4.43 8.22
CA TYR A 89 -12.83 3.87 7.38
C TYR A 89 -11.43 4.26 7.84
N LEU A 90 -11.23 5.53 8.22
CA LEU A 90 -9.95 6.02 8.71
C LEU A 90 -9.54 5.36 10.03
N GLU A 91 -10.48 5.12 10.94
CA GLU A 91 -10.21 4.44 12.20
C GLU A 91 -9.75 3.00 11.97
N ARG A 92 -10.46 2.26 11.10
CA ARG A 92 -10.04 0.92 10.69
C ARG A 92 -8.67 0.94 10.00
N ALA A 93 -8.40 1.94 9.16
CA ALA A 93 -7.09 2.10 8.51
C ALA A 93 -5.98 2.30 9.56
N ARG A 94 -6.21 3.13 10.58
CA ARG A 94 -5.25 3.42 11.65
C ARG A 94 -4.90 2.18 12.47
N GLU A 95 -5.88 1.31 12.73
CA GLU A 95 -5.67 0.06 13.46
C GLU A 95 -4.78 -0.93 12.68
N LYS A 96 -4.90 -0.94 11.35
CA LYS A 96 -4.16 -1.88 10.47
C LYS A 96 -2.83 -1.34 9.95
N ALA A 97 -2.56 -0.05 10.14
CA ALA A 97 -1.35 0.62 9.68
C ALA A 97 -0.04 0.40 10.48
N PRO A 98 0.00 -0.10 11.73
CA PRO A 98 1.28 -0.34 12.42
C PRO A 98 2.25 -1.21 11.60
N GLY A 99 3.47 -0.72 11.37
CA GLY A 99 4.47 -1.42 10.56
C GLY A 99 4.26 -1.36 9.04
N TYR A 100 3.14 -0.78 8.58
CA TYR A 100 2.90 -0.56 7.17
C TYR A 100 3.69 0.67 6.70
N LYS A 101 4.86 0.41 6.11
CA LYS A 101 5.73 1.44 5.56
C LYS A 101 5.51 1.59 4.07
N VAL A 102 5.30 2.83 3.62
CA VAL A 102 5.00 3.11 2.22
C VAL A 102 5.47 4.50 1.84
N LEU A 103 6.10 4.60 0.68
CA LEU A 103 6.37 5.89 0.07
C LEU A 103 5.05 6.41 -0.49
N VAL A 104 4.62 7.60 -0.08
CA VAL A 104 3.33 8.16 -0.53
C VAL A 104 3.41 9.62 -0.91
N ASN A 105 2.63 10.02 -1.91
CA ASN A 105 2.31 11.42 -2.17
C ASN A 105 0.89 11.71 -1.65
N ARG A 106 0.66 12.91 -1.13
CA ARG A 106 -0.68 13.34 -0.65
C ARG A 106 -1.37 14.15 -1.74
N VAL A 107 -2.68 14.01 -1.89
CA VAL A 107 -3.52 14.94 -2.67
C VAL A 107 -4.37 15.80 -1.76
N CYS A 108 -4.44 17.10 -2.09
CA CYS A 108 -5.14 18.16 -1.36
C CYS A 108 -6.31 18.70 -2.20
N ASP A 109 -7.32 17.88 -2.48
CA ASP A 109 -8.48 18.27 -3.29
C ASP A 109 -9.82 17.80 -2.69
N VAL A 110 -9.78 17.19 -1.51
CA VAL A 110 -10.95 16.72 -0.78
C VAL A 110 -11.42 17.86 0.13
N ASP A 111 -12.18 18.80 -0.44
CA ASP A 111 -12.71 19.97 0.29
C ASP A 111 -11.61 20.81 0.97
N GLY A 112 -10.46 20.95 0.30
CA GLY A 112 -9.28 21.64 0.81
C GLY A 112 -8.45 20.84 1.84
N VAL A 113 -8.78 19.57 2.07
CA VAL A 113 -8.10 18.70 3.05
C VAL A 113 -7.23 17.67 2.33
N CYS A 114 -5.98 17.54 2.79
CA CYS A 114 -5.04 16.59 2.21
C CYS A 114 -5.18 15.19 2.84
N LEU A 115 -5.99 14.29 2.28
CA LEU A 115 -6.32 13.00 2.95
C LEU A 115 -5.92 11.74 2.16
N ALA A 116 -5.91 11.80 0.83
CA ALA A 116 -5.62 10.63 0.01
C ALA A 116 -4.11 10.46 -0.21
N PHE A 117 -3.67 9.20 -0.33
CA PHE A 117 -2.28 8.82 -0.54
C PHE A 117 -2.08 8.03 -1.84
N ARG A 118 -1.20 8.51 -2.72
CA ARG A 118 -0.71 7.72 -3.85
C ARG A 118 0.47 6.88 -3.38
N PRO A 119 0.46 5.55 -3.48
CA PRO A 119 1.67 4.79 -3.22
C PRO A 119 2.73 5.04 -4.30
N GLY A 120 4.00 5.06 -3.89
CA GLY A 120 5.18 5.12 -4.74
C GLY A 120 5.57 3.73 -5.26
N ALA A 121 6.33 3.71 -6.36
CA ALA A 121 6.66 2.48 -7.09
C ALA A 121 7.91 1.73 -6.59
N VAL A 122 8.65 2.25 -5.60
CA VAL A 122 9.99 1.74 -5.26
C VAL A 122 10.14 1.55 -3.75
N GLU A 123 10.35 0.30 -3.35
CA GLU A 123 10.56 -0.25 -1.99
C GLU A 123 9.47 0.08 -0.94
N TYR A 124 9.21 -0.86 -0.01
CA TYR A 124 8.41 -0.59 1.19
C TYR A 124 9.03 0.64 1.88
N GLY A 125 8.32 1.76 1.88
CA GLY A 125 8.92 3.09 2.04
C GLY A 125 9.56 3.38 3.40
N ASP A 126 9.95 4.64 3.61
CA ASP A 126 10.61 5.11 4.83
C ASP A 126 9.64 5.58 5.92
N ARG A 127 8.40 5.90 5.55
CA ARG A 127 7.39 6.47 6.46
C ARG A 127 6.35 5.44 6.93
N ASP A 128 6.08 5.47 8.23
CA ASP A 128 4.95 4.75 8.81
C ASP A 128 3.63 5.41 8.42
N LEU A 129 2.67 4.59 7.99
CA LEU A 129 1.37 5.08 7.53
C LEU A 129 0.46 5.55 8.69
N LYS A 130 0.60 4.96 9.89
CA LYS A 130 -0.28 5.23 11.04
C LYS A 130 -0.29 6.70 11.49
N PRO A 131 0.85 7.41 11.64
CA PRO A 131 0.85 8.84 11.95
C PRO A 131 0.12 9.68 10.89
N LEU A 132 0.28 9.32 9.60
CA LEU A 132 -0.36 10.04 8.51
C LEU A 132 -1.89 9.88 8.52
N ILE A 133 -2.39 8.67 8.83
CA ILE A 133 -3.82 8.41 9.01
C ILE A 133 -4.36 9.09 10.27
N SER A 134 -3.57 9.13 11.34
CA SER A 134 -3.98 9.80 12.59
C SER A 134 -4.22 11.29 12.36
N LEU A 135 -3.37 11.95 11.56
CA LEU A 135 -3.61 13.32 11.12
C LEU A 135 -4.91 13.45 10.31
N ASN A 136 -5.19 12.52 9.39
CA ASN A 136 -6.42 12.51 8.60
C ASN A 136 -7.68 12.44 9.49
N ILE A 137 -7.64 11.61 10.52
CA ILE A 137 -8.73 11.49 11.50
C ILE A 137 -9.01 12.82 12.19
N GLU A 138 -7.98 13.53 12.65
CA GLU A 138 -8.15 14.81 13.33
C GLU A 138 -8.71 15.88 12.40
N LEU A 139 -8.30 15.89 11.13
CA LEU A 139 -8.86 16.78 10.11
C LEU A 139 -10.36 16.52 9.87
N VAL A 140 -10.78 15.25 9.80
CA VAL A 140 -12.19 14.87 9.62
C VAL A 140 -13.02 15.21 10.85
N LYS A 141 -12.49 15.00 12.06
CA LYS A 141 -13.17 15.38 13.31
C LYS A 141 -13.41 16.88 13.37
N ALA A 142 -12.47 17.71 12.93
CA ALA A 142 -12.64 19.16 12.86
C ALA A 142 -13.81 19.54 11.95
N LYS A 143 -13.87 18.99 10.73
CA LYS A 143 -14.99 19.20 9.78
C LYS A 143 -16.34 18.76 10.35
N LEU A 144 -16.37 17.62 11.03
CA LEU A 144 -17.59 17.13 11.68
C LEU A 144 -18.06 18.05 12.82
N ALA A 145 -17.13 18.68 13.55
CA ALA A 145 -17.46 19.64 14.60
C ALA A 145 -17.98 20.97 14.03
N GLU A 146 -17.38 21.49 12.94
CA GLU A 146 -17.84 22.69 12.24
C GLU A 146 -19.29 22.55 11.77
N GLY A 147 -19.65 21.42 11.16
CA GLY A 147 -21.01 21.15 10.69
C GLY A 147 -22.07 21.11 11.79
N LYS A 148 -21.69 20.88 13.05
CA LYS A 148 -22.59 20.89 14.21
C LYS A 148 -22.80 22.28 14.81
N GLN A 149 -21.91 23.23 14.55
CA GLN A 149 -22.00 24.59 15.07
C GLN A 149 -22.85 25.53 14.20
N GLY A 150 -23.17 25.11 12.97
CA GLY A 150 -24.01 25.86 12.01
C GLY A 150 -25.48 25.43 11.95
N GLN A 151 -25.95 24.61 12.90
CA GLN A 151 -27.36 24.17 13.03
C GLN A 151 -28.01 24.80 14.27
#